data_AF-A0A1F9P2J0-F1
#
_entry.id   AF-A0A1F9P2J0-F1
#
_cell.length_a   1.000
_cell.length_b   1.000
_cell.length_c   1.000
_cell.angle_alpha   90.00
_cell.angle_beta   90.00
_cell.angle_gamma   90.00
#
_symmetry.space_group_name_H-M   'P 1'
#
loop_
_entity.id
_entity.type
_entity.pdbx_description
1 polymer ?
#
loop_
_entity_poly.entity_id
_entity_poly.type
_entity_poly.pdbx_seq_one_letter_code
_entity_poly.pdbx_strand_id
1 'polypeptide(L)' 'MTKLPKISGKDCIRALSSMGFYIKRQTGSHIILRTDDPFCQLVVPNHKELDRGTLRAILRQADLSIHEFEKLL' A
#
# COMPACT_ATOMS: atom_id res chain seq x y z
N MET A 1 6.20 19.87 4.73
CA MET A 1 5.47 18.61 5.01
C MET A 1 4.72 18.20 3.76
N THR A 2 5.15 17.15 3.07
CA THR A 2 4.42 16.59 1.92
C THR A 2 3.10 15.99 2.41
N LYS A 3 2.01 16.39 1.77
CA LYS A 3 0.66 15.98 2.13
C LYS A 3 0.42 14.59 1.55
N LEU A 4 0.12 13.60 2.39
CA LEU A 4 -0.25 12.27 1.91
C LEU A 4 -1.47 12.36 0.98
N PRO A 5 -1.44 11.67 -0.18
CA PRO A 5 -2.57 11.65 -1.10
C PRO A 5 -3.78 10.95 -0.46
N LYS A 6 -4.98 11.37 -0.88
CA LYS A 6 -6.23 10.69 -0.51
C LYS A 6 -6.55 9.70 -1.61
N ILE A 7 -6.43 8.41 -1.32
CA ILE A 7 -6.60 7.34 -2.30
C ILE A 7 -7.41 6.19 -1.72
N SER A 8 -7.97 5.36 -2.60
CA SER A 8 -8.63 4.13 -2.20
C SER A 8 -7.62 3.03 -1.85
N GLY A 9 -8.08 2.01 -1.12
CA GLY A 9 -7.29 0.80 -0.89
C GLY A 9 -6.90 0.10 -2.20
N LYS A 10 -7.76 0.16 -3.21
CA LYS A 10 -7.50 -0.44 -4.53
C LYS A 10 -6.37 0.27 -5.27
N ASP A 11 -6.32 1.60 -5.22
CA ASP A 11 -5.26 2.38 -5.85
C ASP A 11 -3.92 2.12 -5.15
N CYS A 12 -3.93 2.04 -3.81
CA CYS A 12 -2.76 1.64 -3.04
C CYS A 12 -2.25 0.25 -3.43
N ILE A 13 -3.15 -0.74 -3.55
CA ILE A 13 -2.80 -2.09 -3.99
C ILE A 13 -2.21 -2.07 -5.40
N ARG A 14 -2.79 -1.32 -6.34
CA ARG A 14 -2.27 -1.19 -7.71
C ARG A 14 -0.85 -0.61 -7.73
N ALA A 15 -0.62 0.48 -6.99
CA ALA A 15 0.68 1.13 -6.89
C ALA A 15 1.73 0.23 -6.24
N LEU A 16 1.37 -0.52 -5.19
CA LEU A 16 2.30 -1.49 -4.60
C LEU A 16 2.55 -2.68 -5.54
N SER A 17 1.54 -3.11 -6.30
CA SER A 17 1.69 -4.23 -7.23
C SER A 17 2.66 -3.93 -8.37
N SER A 18 2.76 -2.68 -8.82
CA SER A 18 3.76 -2.28 -9.83
C SER A 18 5.19 -2.34 -9.32
N MET A 19 5.41 -2.38 -8.00
CA MET A 19 6.71 -2.62 -7.37
C MET A 19 6.99 -4.12 -7.11
N GLY A 20 6.13 -5.02 -7.59
CA GLY A 20 6.30 -6.46 -7.43
C GLY A 20 5.58 -7.08 -6.24
N PHE A 21 4.79 -6.31 -5.48
CA PHE A 21 3.88 -6.91 -4.49
C PHE A 21 2.79 -7.72 -5.19
N TYR A 22 2.42 -8.86 -4.63
CA TYR A 22 1.28 -9.65 -5.08
C TYR A 22 0.30 -9.89 -3.94
N ILE A 23 -0.98 -10.09 -4.28
CA ILE A 23 -2.01 -10.44 -3.32
C ILE A 23 -1.78 -11.87 -2.84
N LYS A 24 -1.48 -12.04 -1.56
CA LYS A 24 -1.30 -13.36 -0.94
C LYS A 24 -2.60 -13.94 -0.42
N ARG A 25 -3.41 -13.13 0.27
CA ARG A 25 -4.74 -13.53 0.77
C ARG A 25 -5.60 -12.31 1.07
N GLN A 26 -6.91 -12.53 1.16
CA GLN A 26 -7.86 -11.54 1.62
C GLN A 26 -8.73 -12.13 2.74
N THR A 27 -9.02 -11.31 3.76
CA THR A 27 -9.96 -11.65 4.83
C THR A 27 -10.85 -10.45 5.10
N GLY A 28 -12.13 -10.56 4.71
CA GLY A 28 -13.04 -9.41 4.70
C GLY A 28 -12.48 -8.28 3.84
N SER A 29 -12.37 -7.08 4.40
CA SER A 29 -11.78 -5.93 3.72
C SER A 29 -10.25 -5.86 3.82
N HIS A 30 -9.58 -6.72 4.58
CA HIS A 30 -8.12 -6.66 4.72
C HIS A 30 -7.44 -7.55 3.68
N ILE A 31 -6.58 -6.95 2.85
CA ILE A 31 -5.84 -7.64 1.80
C ILE A 31 -4.37 -7.70 2.21
N ILE A 32 -3.80 -8.90 2.23
CA ILE A 32 -2.38 -9.10 2.50
C ILE A 32 -1.62 -9.06 1.17
N LEU A 33 -0.68 -8.13 1.07
CA LEU A 33 0.29 -8.05 -0.02
C LEU A 33 1.64 -8.60 0.42
N ARG A 34 2.36 -9.22 -0.51
CA ARG A 34 3.68 -9.80 -0.25
C ARG A 34 4.63 -9.60 -1.43
N THR A 35 5.91 -9.43 -1.15
CA THR A 35 7.05 -9.64 -2.05
C THR A 35 7.91 -10.77 -1.51
N ASP A 36 8.60 -11.50 -2.37
CA ASP A 36 9.47 -12.61 -1.95
C ASP A 36 10.95 -12.22 -1.85
N ASP A 37 11.43 -11.30 -2.70
CA ASP A 37 12.82 -10.81 -2.69
C ASP A 37 12.90 -9.30 -3.04
N PRO A 38 13.23 -8.44 -2.06
CA PRO A 38 13.32 -8.73 -0.63
C PRO A 38 11.96 -9.15 -0.07
N PHE A 39 11.95 -10.01 0.96
CA PHE A 39 10.70 -10.41 1.61
C PHE A 39 10.07 -9.23 2.34
N CYS A 40 8.85 -8.86 1.95
CA CYS A 40 8.02 -7.90 2.67
C CYS A 40 6.58 -8.40 2.68
N GLN A 41 5.87 -8.22 3.78
CA GLN A 41 4.45 -8.54 3.89
C GLN A 41 3.73 -7.44 4.66
N LEU A 42 2.66 -6.90 4.07
CA LEU A 42 1.87 -5.82 4.65
C LEU A 42 0.38 -6.03 4.39
N VAL A 43 -0.46 -5.23 5.07
CA VAL A 43 -1.91 -5.30 4.96
C VAL A 43 -2.47 -3.99 4.44
N VAL A 44 -3.29 -4.06 3.39
CA VAL A 44 -4.02 -2.92 2.85
C VAL A 44 -5.54 -3.12 3.06
N PRO A 45 -6.22 -2.23 3.79
CA PRO A 45 -7.68 -2.22 3.85
C PRO A 45 -8.29 -1.82 2.49
N ASN A 46 -9.18 -2.64 1.94
CA ASN A 46 -9.92 -2.40 0.71
C ASN A 46 -11.12 -1.47 0.97
N HIS A 47 -10.84 -0.24 1.37
CA HIS A 47 -11.83 0.81 1.63
C HIS A 47 -11.84 1.84 0.50
N LYS A 48 -12.91 2.64 0.40
CA LYS A 48 -13.04 3.70 -0.62
C LYS A 48 -11.99 4.80 -0.46
N GLU A 49 -11.59 5.09 0.77
CA GLU A 49 -10.50 6.01 1.12
C GLU A 49 -9.71 5.38 2.27
N LEU A 50 -8.39 5.44 2.20
CA LEU A 50 -7.51 5.07 3.30
C LEU A 50 -7.28 6.28 4.20
N ASP A 51 -7.40 6.08 5.51
CA ASP A 51 -6.97 7.09 6.47
C ASP A 51 -5.47 7.39 6.31
N ARG A 52 -5.08 8.65 6.54
CA ARG A 52 -3.68 9.09 6.39
C ARG A 52 -2.70 8.32 7.26
N GLY A 53 -3.12 7.94 8.47
CA GLY A 53 -2.31 7.13 9.39
C GLY A 53 -2.04 5.74 8.82
N THR A 54 -3.08 5.11 8.27
CA THR A 54 -3.01 3.80 7.61
C THR A 54 -2.10 3.85 6.40
N LEU A 55 -2.29 4.82 5.50
CA LEU A 55 -1.42 4.98 4.33
C LEU A 55 0.04 5.19 4.75
N ARG A 56 0.30 6.05 5.73
CA ARG A 56 1.67 6.28 6.24
C ARG A 56 2.29 5.01 6.82
N ALA A 57 1.52 4.20 7.55
CA ALA A 57 2.00 2.95 8.11
C ALA A 57 2.36 1.94 7.01
N ILE A 58 1.53 1.84 5.96
CA ILE A 58 1.78 0.99 4.79
C ILE A 58 3.06 1.41 4.09
N LEU A 59 3.23 2.71 3.78
CA LEU A 59 4.43 3.22 3.11
C LEU A 59 5.70 2.95 3.93
N ARG A 60 5.63 3.12 5.25
CA ARG A 60 6.75 2.81 6.14
C ARG A 60 7.09 1.31 6.15
N GLN A 61 6.09 0.43 6.09
CA GLN A 61 6.31 -1.03 6.02
C GLN A 61 6.87 -1.46 4.66
N ALA A 62 6.46 -0.78 3.59
CA ALA A 62 6.95 -1.01 2.24
C ALA A 62 8.31 -0.35 1.96
N ASP A 63 8.92 0.30 2.95
CA ASP A 63 10.14 1.11 2.82
C ASP A 63 10.08 2.11 1.64
N LEU A 64 8.92 2.78 1.51
CA LEU A 64 8.63 3.66 0.39
C LEU A 64 8.42 5.10 0.88
N SER A 65 9.09 6.07 0.25
CA SER A 65 8.83 7.47 0.53
C SER A 65 7.50 7.93 -0.08
N ILE A 66 6.93 9.02 0.46
CA ILE A 66 5.70 9.61 -0.09
C ILE A 66 5.90 10.03 -1.55
N HIS A 67 7.07 10.56 -1.90
CA HIS A 67 7.34 11.05 -3.26
C HIS A 67 7.50 9.90 -4.28
N GLU A 68 8.12 8.79 -3.88
CA GLU A 68 8.18 7.60 -4.73
C GLU A 68 6.78 7.01 -4.92
N PHE A 69 5.99 6.94 -3.85
CA PHE A 69 4.62 6.47 -3.93
C PHE A 69 3.75 7.33 -4.86
N GLU A 70 3.86 8.65 -4.79
CA GLU A 70 3.14 9.57 -5.67
C GLU A 70 3.43 9.34 -7.16
N LYS A 71 4.62 8.83 -7.52
CA LYS A 71 4.97 8.48 -8.91
C LYS A 71 4.31 7.19 -9.41
N LEU A 72 3.78 6.38 -8.51
CA LEU A 72 3.16 5.08 -8.80
C LEU A 72 1.63 5.14 -8.87
N LEU A 73 1.03 6.29 -8.48
CA LEU A 73 -0.40 6.56 -8.54
C LEU A 73 -0.82 7.02 -9.94
#